data_AF-A0A9E4T0N7-F1
#
_entry.id   AF-A0A9E4T0N7-F1
#
_cell.length_a   1.000
_cell.length_b   1.000
_cell.length_c   1.000
_cell.angle_alpha   90.00
_cell.angle_beta   90.00
_cell.angle_gamma   90.00
#
_symmetry.space_group_name_H-M   'P 1'
#
loop_
_entity.id
_entity.type
_entity.pdbx_description
1 polymer ?
#
loop_
_entity_poly.entity_id
_entity_poly.type
_entity_poly.pdbx_seq_one_letter_code
_entity_poly.pdbx_strand_id
1 'polypeptide(L)'
;MFTNFHHASYLVPDLDAAIRSYAETLGGRETGRGMVPGLGVVGFVQVGEVEVEFIQPEDPADLDGAAAPVLHHVAYAVEDLDQVVADYKSRGYRFDTEEPFTNFMGYRLIYLDS
;
A
#
# COMPACT_ATOMS: atom_id res chain seq x y z
N MET A 1 -14.34 -9.36 -9.86
CA MET A 1 -13.19 -10.19 -10.31
C MET A 1 -11.89 -9.43 -10.03
N PHE A 2 -10.75 -10.11 -9.80
CA PHE A 2 -9.44 -9.45 -9.67
C PHE A 2 -8.92 -9.02 -11.05
N THR A 3 -8.41 -7.79 -11.16
CA THR A 3 -8.00 -7.20 -12.44
C THR A 3 -6.49 -7.18 -12.60
N ASN A 4 -5.80 -6.46 -11.73
CA ASN A 4 -4.37 -6.22 -11.83
C ASN A 4 -3.73 -6.12 -10.45
N PHE A 5 -2.42 -6.38 -10.44
CA PHE A 5 -1.57 -5.95 -9.34
C PHE A 5 -1.62 -4.42 -9.26
N HIS A 6 -1.95 -3.88 -8.10
CA HIS A 6 -2.05 -2.43 -7.91
C HIS A 6 -0.72 -1.87 -7.43
N HIS A 7 -0.23 -2.35 -6.29
CA HIS A 7 1.06 -1.92 -5.75
C HIS A 7 1.67 -2.95 -4.80
N ALA A 8 3.00 -2.89 -4.69
CA ALA A 8 3.72 -3.39 -3.53
C ALA A 8 3.99 -2.21 -2.60
N SER A 9 3.86 -2.45 -1.30
CA SER A 9 4.13 -1.48 -0.27
C SER A 9 5.39 -1.86 0.50
N TYR A 10 6.28 -0.90 0.72
CA TYR A 10 7.55 -1.11 1.40
C TYR A 10 7.76 -0.12 2.55
N LEU A 11 8.13 -0.62 3.72
CA LEU A 11 8.69 0.20 4.78
C LEU A 11 10.12 0.63 4.40
N VAL A 12 10.40 1.92 4.55
CA VAL A 12 11.69 2.55 4.22
C VAL A 12 12.12 3.50 5.34
N PRO A 13 13.44 3.63 5.61
CA PRO A 13 13.94 4.55 6.62
C PRO A 13 13.85 6.03 6.19
N ASP A 14 13.80 6.27 4.88
CA ASP A 14 13.76 7.61 4.28
C ASP A 14 12.87 7.58 3.03
N LEU A 15 11.70 8.20 3.13
CA LEU A 15 10.71 8.26 2.05
C LEU A 15 11.23 9.02 0.84
N ASP A 16 11.87 10.17 1.05
CA ASP A 16 12.33 11.03 -0.04
C ASP A 16 13.48 10.35 -0.81
N ALA A 17 14.36 9.62 -0.11
CA ALA A 17 15.41 8.82 -0.74
C ALA A 17 14.84 7.67 -1.58
N ALA A 18 13.81 6.97 -1.08
CA ALA A 18 13.14 5.89 -1.80
C ALA A 18 12.45 6.40 -3.08
N ILE A 19 11.67 7.48 -2.97
CA ILE A 19 11.00 8.12 -4.11
C ILE A 19 12.03 8.58 -5.15
N ARG A 20 13.10 9.27 -4.72
CA ARG A 20 14.17 9.74 -5.61
C ARG A 20 14.84 8.59 -6.35
N SER A 21 15.14 7.49 -5.65
CA SER A 21 15.74 6.30 -6.28
C SER A 21 14.89 5.78 -7.44
N TYR A 22 13.57 5.68 -7.25
CA TYR A 22 12.65 5.21 -8.29
C TYR A 22 12.49 6.22 -9.43
N ALA A 23 12.51 7.52 -9.12
CA ALA A 23 12.50 8.57 -10.14
C ALA A 23 13.76 8.51 -11.03
N GLU A 24 14.94 8.39 -10.43
CA GLU A 24 16.22 8.40 -11.14
C GLU A 24 16.50 7.12 -11.91
N THR A 25 16.11 5.95 -11.38
CA THR A 25 16.45 4.66 -11.97
C THR A 25 15.38 4.10 -12.92
N LEU A 26 14.11 4.35 -12.62
CA LEU A 26 12.97 3.78 -13.36
C LEU A 26 12.13 4.84 -14.08
N GLY A 27 12.48 6.13 -13.97
CA GLY A 27 11.66 7.22 -14.49
C GLY A 27 10.34 7.36 -13.73
N GLY A 28 10.29 6.90 -12.48
CA GLY A 28 9.09 6.94 -11.65
C GLY A 28 8.63 8.36 -11.34
N ARG A 29 7.33 8.52 -11.11
CA ARG A 29 6.72 9.82 -10.76
C ARG A 29 5.92 9.69 -9.48
N GLU A 30 6.22 10.54 -8.49
CA GLU A 30 5.38 10.67 -7.29
C GLU A 30 3.96 11.07 -7.69
N THR A 31 2.97 10.29 -7.24
CA THR A 31 1.53 10.50 -7.52
C THR A 31 0.82 11.14 -6.34
N GLY A 32 1.31 10.93 -5.12
CA GLY A 32 0.78 11.58 -3.94
C GLY A 32 1.50 11.16 -2.66
N ARG A 33 1.33 11.96 -1.61
CA ARG A 33 1.88 11.71 -0.29
C ARG A 33 0.94 12.19 0.82
N GLY A 34 0.98 11.53 1.97
CA GLY A 34 0.13 11.84 3.10
C GLY A 34 0.64 11.25 4.41
N MET A 35 0.19 11.81 5.53
CA MET A 35 0.39 11.22 6.86
C MET A 35 -0.77 10.26 7.14
N VAL A 36 -0.46 9.04 7.57
CA VAL A 36 -1.43 8.06 8.04
C VAL A 36 -1.15 7.82 9.53
N PRO A 37 -2.01 8.30 10.45
CA PRO A 37 -1.78 8.20 11.88
C PRO A 37 -1.55 6.76 12.33
N GLY A 38 -0.48 6.53 13.09
CA GLY A 38 -0.10 5.21 13.61
C GLY A 38 0.56 4.29 12.58
N LEU A 39 0.76 4.77 11.34
CA LEU A 39 1.55 4.07 10.32
C LEU A 39 2.78 4.89 9.94
N GLY A 40 2.61 6.14 9.50
CA GLY A 40 3.71 6.99 9.08
C GLY A 40 3.40 7.88 7.89
N VAL A 41 4.47 8.44 7.32
CA VAL A 41 4.38 9.21 6.08
C VAL A 41 4.42 8.23 4.91
N VAL A 42 3.37 8.27 4.10
CA VAL A 42 3.17 7.39 2.96
C VAL A 42 3.35 8.19 1.67
N GLY A 43 4.06 7.63 0.70
CA GLY A 43 4.22 8.19 -0.63
C GLY A 43 4.02 7.14 -1.72
N PHE A 44 3.36 7.52 -2.80
CA PHE A 44 3.09 6.67 -3.96
C PHE A 44 3.92 7.12 -5.16
N VAL A 45 4.49 6.16 -5.88
CA VAL A 45 5.28 6.38 -7.09
C VAL A 45 4.74 5.52 -8.23
N GLN A 46 4.31 6.15 -9.32
CA GLN A 46 3.93 5.46 -10.55
C GLN A 46 5.17 5.06 -11.34
N VAL A 47 5.27 3.80 -11.73
CA VAL A 47 6.27 3.26 -12.66
C VAL A 47 5.55 2.48 -13.76
N GLY A 48 5.51 3.02 -14.98
CA GLY A 48 4.74 2.42 -16.06
C GLY A 48 3.25 2.32 -15.68
N GLU A 49 2.72 1.09 -15.63
CA GLU A 49 1.31 0.80 -15.32
C GLU A 49 1.06 0.41 -13.86
N VAL A 50 2.10 0.32 -13.02
CA VAL A 50 1.98 -0.07 -11.61
C VAL A 50 2.41 1.05 -10.67
N GLU A 51 1.82 1.09 -9.48
CA GLU A 51 2.29 1.95 -8.39
C GLU A 51 3.18 1.18 -7.42
N VAL A 52 4.06 1.92 -6.76
CA VAL A 52 4.80 1.45 -5.58
C VAL A 52 4.47 2.39 -4.44
N GLU A 53 4.13 1.81 -3.29
CA GLU A 53 3.89 2.55 -2.07
C GLU A 53 5.13 2.45 -1.17
N PHE A 54 5.58 3.59 -0.65
CA PHE A 54 6.63 3.67 0.35
C PHE A 54 6.06 4.25 1.64
N ILE A 55 6.41 3.64 2.75
CA ILE A 55 6.00 4.06 4.08
C ILE A 55 7.26 4.32 4.89
N GLN A 56 7.44 5.56 5.33
CA GLN A 56 8.40 5.86 6.38
C GLN A 56 7.66 5.82 7.73
N PRO A 57 7.90 4.79 8.55
CA PRO A 57 7.08 4.55 9.73
C PRO A 57 7.25 5.64 10.79
N GLU A 58 6.21 5.88 11.59
CA GLU A 58 6.30 6.79 12.75
C GLU A 58 7.27 6.23 13.81
N ASP A 59 7.27 4.92 14.02
CA ASP A 59 8.19 4.22 14.91
C ASP A 59 9.34 3.58 14.10
N PRO A 60 10.58 4.08 14.20
CA PRO A 60 11.72 3.48 13.52
C PRO A 60 11.99 2.02 13.92
N ALA A 61 11.50 1.57 15.08
CA ALA A 61 11.62 0.18 15.52
C ALA A 61 10.92 -0.81 14.56
N ASP A 62 9.95 -0.34 13.76
CA ASP A 62 9.30 -1.15 12.71
C ASP A 62 10.27 -1.59 11.60
N LEU A 63 11.47 -1.00 11.55
CA LEU A 63 12.56 -1.36 10.62
C LEU A 63 13.65 -2.22 11.28
N ASP A 64 13.59 -2.46 12.60
CA ASP A 64 14.66 -3.12 13.34
C ASP A 64 14.89 -4.57 12.87
N GLY A 65 16.16 -4.93 12.68
CA GLY A 65 16.57 -6.30 12.33
C GLY A 65 16.31 -6.71 10.87
N ALA A 66 15.72 -5.84 10.04
CA ALA A 66 15.49 -6.09 8.63
C ALA A 66 16.47 -5.32 7.73
N ALA A 67 16.82 -5.91 6.58
CA ALA A 67 17.47 -5.17 5.51
C ALA A 67 16.40 -4.35 4.79
N ALA A 68 16.35 -3.04 5.04
CA ALA A 68 15.43 -2.15 4.33
C ALA A 68 15.77 -2.10 2.83
N PRO A 69 14.77 -2.03 1.93
CA PRO A 69 13.32 -1.93 2.20
C PRO A 69 12.65 -3.24 2.67
N VAL A 70 11.65 -3.13 3.54
CA VAL A 70 10.85 -4.27 4.05
C VAL A 70 9.51 -4.32 3.34
N LEU A 71 9.13 -5.45 2.73
CA LEU A 71 7.80 -5.60 2.14
C LEU A 71 6.74 -5.58 3.26
N HIS A 72 5.83 -4.61 3.20
CA HIS A 72 4.72 -4.49 4.16
C HIS A 72 3.49 -5.25 3.68
N HIS A 73 3.05 -4.98 2.45
CA HIS A 73 1.88 -5.65 1.87
C HIS A 73 1.89 -5.57 0.34
N VAL A 74 0.94 -6.28 -0.27
CA VAL A 74 0.62 -6.16 -1.69
C VAL A 74 -0.87 -5.91 -1.85
N ALA A 75 -1.22 -5.07 -2.82
CA ALA A 75 -2.60 -4.75 -3.13
C ALA A 75 -2.95 -5.21 -4.55
N TYR A 76 -4.17 -5.73 -4.70
CA TYR A 76 -4.74 -6.09 -5.99
C TYR A 76 -6.04 -5.33 -6.21
N ALA A 77 -6.20 -4.78 -7.42
CA ALA A 77 -7.44 -4.15 -7.82
C ALA A 77 -8.50 -5.20 -8.17
N VAL A 78 -9.74 -4.83 -7.92
CA VAL A 78 -10.93 -5.64 -8.20
C VAL A 78 -11.97 -4.76 -8.90
N GLU A 79 -12.77 -5.36 -9.78
CA GLU A 79 -13.84 -4.65 -10.51
C GLU A 79 -14.96 -4.15 -9.58
N ASP A 80 -15.29 -4.95 -8.56
CA ASP A 80 -16.35 -4.69 -7.59
C ASP A 80 -15.89 -5.16 -6.20
N LEU A 81 -15.55 -4.20 -5.34
CA LEU A 81 -15.05 -4.48 -4.00
C LEU A 81 -16.13 -5.06 -3.08
N ASP A 82 -17.37 -4.59 -3.21
CA ASP A 82 -18.47 -5.04 -2.36
C ASP A 82 -18.82 -6.50 -2.66
N GLN A 83 -18.83 -6.86 -3.94
CA GLN A 83 -19.03 -8.24 -4.36
C GLN A 83 -17.91 -9.16 -3.84
N VAL A 84 -16.65 -8.74 -3.91
CA VAL A 84 -15.52 -9.54 -3.44
C VAL A 84 -15.57 -9.71 -1.92
N VAL A 85 -15.86 -8.64 -1.17
CA VAL A 85 -16.00 -8.70 0.29
C VAL A 85 -17.14 -9.62 0.70
N ALA A 86 -18.31 -9.52 0.05
CA ALA A 86 -19.44 -10.39 0.32
C ALA A 86 -19.13 -11.87 0.03
N ASP A 87 -18.48 -12.18 -1.10
CA ASP A 87 -18.04 -13.54 -1.43
C ASP A 87 -17.10 -14.09 -0.34
N TYR A 88 -16.10 -13.30 0.05
CA TYR A 88 -15.09 -13.72 1.01
C TYR A 88 -15.67 -13.89 2.42
N LYS A 89 -16.54 -12.98 2.87
CA LYS A 89 -17.30 -13.14 4.13
C LYS A 89 -18.14 -14.42 4.09
N SER A 90 -18.80 -14.73 2.98
CA SER A 90 -19.63 -15.94 2.84
C SER A 90 -18.80 -17.24 2.94
N ARG A 91 -17.52 -17.17 2.59
CA ARG A 91 -16.55 -18.26 2.68
C ARG A 91 -15.78 -18.30 4.01
N GLY A 92 -16.12 -17.41 4.95
CA GLY A 92 -15.54 -17.38 6.30
C GLY A 92 -14.23 -16.59 6.43
N TYR A 93 -13.81 -15.86 5.40
CA TYR A 93 -12.70 -14.93 5.52
C TYR A 93 -13.08 -13.73 6.39
N ARG A 94 -12.08 -13.18 7.07
CA ARG A 94 -12.20 -11.98 7.89
C ARG A 94 -11.40 -10.84 7.29
N PHE A 95 -11.74 -9.64 7.72
CA PHE A 95 -11.12 -8.40 7.28
C PHE A 95 -10.80 -7.57 8.51
N ASP A 96 -9.74 -6.75 8.43
CA ASP A 96 -9.29 -5.90 9.54
C ASP A 96 -10.30 -4.84 9.93
N THR A 97 -11.20 -4.49 8.99
CA THR A 97 -12.27 -3.51 9.19
C THR A 97 -13.61 -4.12 8.81
N GLU A 98 -14.69 -3.61 9.40
CA GLU A 98 -16.05 -4.12 9.13
C GLU A 98 -16.47 -3.87 7.68
N GLU A 99 -16.15 -2.68 7.15
CA GLU A 99 -16.55 -2.21 5.81
C GLU A 99 -15.38 -1.54 5.09
N PRO A 100 -15.35 -1.56 3.75
CA PRO A 100 -14.32 -0.86 2.99
C PRO A 100 -14.30 0.65 3.26
N PHE A 101 -13.10 1.22 3.28
CA PHE A 101 -12.88 2.65 3.50
C PHE A 101 -12.08 3.26 2.36
N THR A 102 -11.99 4.59 2.32
CA THR A 102 -11.24 5.33 1.28
C THR A 102 -9.99 5.95 1.89
N ASN A 103 -8.82 5.71 1.29
CA ASN A 103 -7.57 6.33 1.73
C ASN A 103 -7.41 7.76 1.19
N PHE A 104 -6.32 8.43 1.58
CA PHE A 104 -6.02 9.81 1.16
C PHE A 104 -5.76 9.97 -0.34
N MET A 105 -5.44 8.87 -1.05
CA MET A 105 -5.30 8.86 -2.51
C MET A 105 -6.65 8.75 -3.23
N GLY A 106 -7.75 8.50 -2.50
CA GLY A 106 -9.08 8.27 -3.08
C GLY A 106 -9.33 6.81 -3.48
N TYR A 107 -8.44 5.88 -3.14
CA TYR A 107 -8.66 4.46 -3.36
C TYR A 107 -9.61 3.91 -2.30
N ARG A 108 -10.61 3.14 -2.73
CA ARG A 108 -11.49 2.39 -1.84
C ARG A 108 -10.92 0.99 -1.63
N LEU A 109 -10.67 0.61 -0.38
CA LEU A 109 -9.93 -0.61 -0.03
C LEU A 109 -10.44 -1.26 1.27
N ILE A 110 -9.98 -2.48 1.50
CA ILE A 110 -10.13 -3.23 2.74
C ILE A 110 -8.98 -4.25 2.84
N TYR A 111 -8.52 -4.54 4.05
CA TYR A 111 -7.45 -5.52 4.29
C TYR A 111 -8.03 -6.84 4.77
N LEU A 112 -7.45 -7.95 4.27
CA LEU A 112 -7.75 -9.28 4.79
C LEU A 112 -7.06 -9.45 6.14
N ASP A 113 -7.80 -10.00 7.11
CA ASP A 113 -7.30 -10.40 8.43
C ASP A 113 -6.28 -11.53 8.23
N SER A 114 -5.03 -11.29 8.62
CA SER A 114 -3.88 -12.21 8.46
C SER A 114 -3.52 -12.93 9.75
#